data_AF-A0A8J3ZWS4-F1
#
_entry.id   AF-A0A8J3ZWS4-F1
#
_cell.length_a   1.000
_cell.length_b   1.000
_cell.length_c   1.000
_cell.angle_alpha   90.00
_cell.angle_beta   90.00
_cell.angle_gamma   90.00
#
_symmetry.space_group_name_H-M   'P 1'
#
loop_
_entity.id
_entity.type
_entity.pdbx_description
1 polymer ?
#
loop_
_entity_poly.entity_id
_entity_poly.type
_entity_poly.pdbx_seq_one_letter_code
_entity_poly.pdbx_strand_id
1 'polypeptide(L)'
;MLSSDGGGTATLDPLLRSIGTPDLYLRNAFRISGLSVDASPGDLRRRAQQVRAVRALGGAPVSTGPLPPATAPDPDDLLQALSRLRDPMSRLVDEFFWFWPDPDGDPALDALTAGRVDDAENLWREGSPYGLHNLAVLNHVLALDEELAQPQKKLVGSPRRWRQAYRYWIAVWRDDACWAVFDERVRRGGHPGLPGRVAPALRERLPLVLSSVNAVIAADSLERGRDEESTQVHWRMAAHQDLPPQVRARALRAATDPIISRVRTHGDRALAVTLNDAAAAPTAAARLHEQTTPLLRMVALSSAPDADNIHDEVARKLMKLAYEYHRATNDWVATLQMLRLAQDSARGRSMLQSVRENVQGVEYMLAHEGDLEEQRRRREQQAREDEVRRRRAEERRAEEEHRNRLRREAIEAYERSRREREGR
;
A
#
# COMPACT_ATOMS: atom_id res chain seq x y z
N MET A 1 -25.00 -31.56 -20.80
CA MET A 1 -23.77 -30.86 -21.24
C MET A 1 -23.51 -29.73 -20.26
N LEU A 2 -22.78 -30.02 -19.18
CA LEU A 2 -22.38 -29.04 -18.17
C LEU A 2 -20.87 -28.87 -18.28
N SER A 3 -20.45 -27.63 -18.48
CA SER A 3 -19.10 -27.18 -18.73
C SER A 3 -18.14 -27.56 -17.60
N SER A 4 -17.18 -28.45 -17.91
CA SER A 4 -16.02 -28.75 -17.06
C SER A 4 -14.84 -27.79 -17.29
N ASP A 5 -15.09 -26.58 -17.78
CA ASP A 5 -14.07 -25.64 -18.28
C ASP A 5 -13.48 -24.72 -17.18
N GLY A 6 -13.86 -24.92 -15.90
CA GLY A 6 -13.45 -24.06 -14.78
C GLY A 6 -12.10 -24.38 -14.14
N GLY A 7 -11.49 -25.51 -14.47
CA GLY A 7 -10.25 -25.96 -13.82
C GLY A 7 -9.00 -25.21 -14.29
N GLY A 8 -8.92 -24.86 -15.57
CA GLY A 8 -7.73 -24.26 -16.18
C GLY A 8 -7.52 -22.78 -15.86
N THR A 9 -8.61 -22.02 -15.77
CA THR A 9 -8.57 -20.59 -15.42
C THR A 9 -8.31 -20.38 -13.93
N ALA A 10 -8.68 -21.33 -13.07
CA ALA A 10 -8.48 -21.30 -11.63
C ALA A 10 -7.01 -21.46 -11.22
N THR A 11 -6.18 -22.22 -11.96
CA THR A 11 -4.75 -22.39 -11.67
C THR A 11 -3.88 -21.24 -12.18
N LEU A 12 -4.31 -20.56 -13.25
CA LEU A 12 -3.61 -19.39 -13.80
C LEU A 12 -3.71 -18.18 -12.87
N ASP A 13 -4.83 -17.98 -12.18
CA ASP A 13 -5.03 -16.77 -11.35
C ASP A 13 -4.04 -16.62 -10.17
N PRO A 14 -3.77 -17.65 -9.36
CA PRO A 14 -2.74 -17.59 -8.31
C PRO A 14 -1.34 -17.38 -8.90
N LEU A 15 -1.02 -18.07 -9.99
CA LEU A 15 0.28 -17.99 -10.65
C LEU A 15 0.48 -16.59 -11.25
N LEU A 16 -0.54 -16.04 -11.90
CA LEU A 16 -0.48 -14.72 -12.51
C LEU A 16 -0.45 -13.58 -11.47
N ARG A 17 -1.05 -13.78 -10.29
CA ARG A 17 -0.85 -12.89 -9.13
C ARG A 17 0.57 -12.96 -8.59
N SER A 18 1.22 -14.11 -8.67
CA SER A 18 2.62 -14.28 -8.23
C SER A 18 3.66 -13.75 -9.22
N ILE A 19 3.32 -13.59 -10.51
CA ILE A 19 4.27 -13.11 -11.54
C ILE A 19 4.17 -11.62 -11.88
N GLY A 20 3.24 -10.86 -11.29
CA GLY A 20 3.15 -9.41 -11.49
C GLY A 20 4.30 -8.63 -10.84
N THR A 21 5.49 -9.21 -10.77
CA THR A 21 6.65 -8.74 -10.03
C THR A 21 7.88 -8.78 -10.94
N PRO A 22 8.95 -8.03 -10.60
CA PRO A 22 10.22 -8.08 -11.33
C PRO A 22 10.81 -9.50 -11.48
N ASP A 23 10.50 -10.40 -10.55
CA ASP A 23 10.98 -11.79 -10.54
C ASP A 23 10.59 -12.59 -11.78
N LEU A 24 9.54 -12.16 -12.50
CA LEU A 24 9.15 -12.75 -13.78
C LEU A 24 10.29 -12.78 -14.81
N TYR A 25 11.17 -11.77 -14.78
CA TYR A 25 12.32 -11.65 -15.66
C TYR A 25 13.63 -11.97 -14.92
N LEU A 26 13.76 -11.50 -13.68
CA LEU A 26 14.99 -11.67 -12.89
C LEU A 26 15.22 -13.12 -12.48
N ARG A 27 14.13 -13.81 -12.11
CA ARG A 27 14.13 -15.21 -11.70
C ARG A 27 13.47 -16.12 -12.74
N ASN A 28 13.42 -15.66 -14.00
CA ASN A 28 12.94 -16.49 -15.10
C ASN A 28 13.77 -17.78 -15.15
N ALA A 29 13.09 -18.92 -15.20
CA ALA A 29 13.76 -20.20 -15.08
C ALA A 29 14.70 -20.51 -16.27
N PHE A 30 14.41 -19.99 -17.48
CA PHE A 30 15.30 -20.10 -18.63
C PHE A 30 16.54 -19.20 -18.50
N ARG A 31 16.37 -17.99 -17.94
CA ARG A 31 17.49 -17.08 -17.61
C ARG A 31 18.46 -17.71 -16.60
N ILE A 32 17.93 -18.21 -15.49
CA ILE A 32 18.74 -18.83 -14.42
C ILE A 32 19.42 -20.10 -14.95
N SER A 33 18.67 -20.96 -15.65
CA SER A 33 19.21 -22.23 -16.13
C SER A 33 20.21 -22.09 -17.27
N GLY A 34 20.09 -21.03 -18.07
CA GLY A 34 20.83 -20.82 -19.31
C GLY A 34 20.35 -21.70 -20.46
N LEU A 35 19.20 -22.36 -20.32
CA LEU A 35 18.62 -23.22 -21.34
C LEU A 35 17.74 -22.42 -22.31
N SER A 36 17.66 -22.89 -23.55
CA SER A 36 16.65 -22.43 -24.52
C SER A 36 15.24 -22.81 -24.07
N VAL A 37 14.23 -22.03 -24.48
CA VAL A 37 12.81 -22.36 -24.27
C VAL A 37 12.40 -23.67 -24.94
N ASP A 38 13.14 -24.10 -25.97
CA ASP A 38 12.91 -25.38 -26.67
C ASP A 38 13.62 -26.57 -26.00
N ALA A 39 14.29 -26.36 -24.85
CA ALA A 39 15.06 -27.41 -24.18
C ALA A 39 14.18 -28.61 -23.80
N SER A 40 14.60 -29.81 -24.23
CA SER A 40 13.85 -31.04 -24.01
C SER A 40 13.92 -31.49 -22.54
N PRO A 41 13.01 -32.37 -22.06
CA PRO A 41 13.14 -32.98 -20.74
C PRO A 41 14.49 -33.68 -20.52
N GLY A 42 15.13 -34.17 -21.59
CA GLY A 42 16.48 -34.71 -21.55
C GLY A 42 17.53 -33.65 -21.20
N ASP A 43 17.43 -32.46 -21.79
CA ASP A 43 18.35 -31.35 -21.55
C ASP A 43 18.19 -30.79 -20.14
N LEU A 44 16.96 -30.71 -19.64
CA LEU A 44 16.67 -30.35 -18.24
C LEU A 44 17.35 -31.34 -17.27
N ARG A 45 17.25 -32.66 -17.53
CA ARG A 45 17.91 -33.68 -16.70
C ARG A 45 19.43 -33.58 -16.77
N ARG A 46 19.98 -33.39 -17.97
CA ARG A 46 21.43 -33.24 -18.20
C ARG A 46 21.98 -32.03 -17.46
N ARG A 47 21.30 -30.88 -17.57
CA ARG A 47 21.66 -29.64 -16.87
C ARG A 47 21.58 -29.82 -15.35
N ALA A 48 20.55 -30.49 -14.83
CA ALA A 48 20.43 -30.79 -13.40
C ALA A 48 21.57 -31.68 -12.89
N GLN A 49 21.99 -32.68 -13.67
CA GLN A 49 23.14 -33.53 -13.33
C GLN A 49 24.44 -32.72 -13.33
N GLN A 50 24.66 -31.86 -14.32
CA GLN A 50 25.81 -30.97 -14.38
C GLN A 50 25.89 -30.05 -13.15
N VAL A 51 24.78 -29.40 -12.78
CA VAL A 51 24.74 -28.52 -11.60
C VAL A 51 25.07 -29.28 -10.32
N ARG A 52 24.54 -30.49 -10.14
CA ARG A 52 24.86 -31.34 -8.97
C ARG A 52 26.32 -31.75 -8.92
N ALA A 53 26.91 -32.08 -10.07
CA ALA A 53 28.33 -32.41 -10.16
C ALA A 53 29.21 -31.20 -9.80
N VAL A 54 28.92 -30.02 -10.34
CA VAL A 54 29.64 -28.77 -10.02
C VAL A 54 29.54 -28.45 -8.52
N ARG A 55 28.33 -28.58 -7.93
CA ARG A 55 28.10 -28.40 -6.50
C ARG A 55 28.93 -29.38 -5.65
N ALA A 56 28.97 -30.66 -6.03
CA ALA A 56 29.73 -31.68 -5.32
C ALA A 56 31.26 -31.41 -5.35
N LEU A 57 31.74 -30.72 -6.39
CA LEU A 57 33.12 -30.29 -6.54
C LEU A 57 33.41 -28.93 -5.88
N GLY A 58 32.42 -28.31 -5.20
CA GLY A 58 32.56 -26.99 -4.57
C GLY A 58 32.66 -25.82 -5.55
N GLY A 59 32.28 -26.03 -6.82
CA GLY A 59 32.29 -24.98 -7.85
C GLY A 59 30.98 -24.20 -7.93
N ALA A 60 31.02 -23.09 -8.67
CA ALA A 60 29.83 -22.31 -9.02
C ALA A 60 29.43 -22.59 -10.49
N PRO A 61 28.16 -22.93 -10.76
CA PRO A 61 27.67 -23.14 -12.12
C PRO A 61 27.61 -21.81 -12.89
N VAL A 62 28.05 -21.83 -14.15
CA VAL A 62 27.96 -20.68 -15.06
C VAL A 62 26.68 -20.77 -15.89
N SER A 63 25.91 -19.69 -15.96
CA SER A 63 24.82 -19.54 -16.94
C SER A 63 25.42 -19.07 -18.27
N THR A 64 25.14 -19.80 -19.34
CA THR A 64 25.68 -19.56 -20.70
C THR A 64 24.62 -19.07 -21.68
N GLY A 65 23.42 -18.74 -21.19
CA GLY A 65 22.30 -18.27 -22.01
C GLY A 65 22.38 -16.78 -22.33
N PRO A 66 21.42 -16.27 -23.13
CA PRO A 66 21.29 -14.84 -23.40
C PRO A 66 21.01 -14.07 -22.09
N LEU A 67 21.70 -12.95 -21.87
CA LEU A 67 21.54 -12.08 -20.69
C LEU A 67 21.55 -12.84 -19.35
N PRO A 68 22.68 -13.50 -18.99
CA PRO A 68 22.77 -14.19 -17.72
C PRO A 68 22.58 -13.21 -16.54
N PRO A 69 22.11 -13.66 -15.37
CA PRO A 69 22.03 -12.81 -14.19
C PRO A 69 23.40 -12.19 -13.86
N ALA A 70 23.40 -10.94 -13.39
CA ALA A 70 24.64 -10.21 -13.09
C ALA A 70 25.50 -10.90 -12.00
N THR A 71 24.84 -11.59 -11.07
CA THR A 71 25.49 -12.46 -10.08
C THR A 71 25.24 -13.91 -10.48
N ALA A 72 26.29 -14.74 -10.47
CA ALA A 72 26.15 -16.15 -10.74
C ALA A 72 25.14 -16.78 -9.78
N PRO A 73 24.11 -17.51 -10.29
CA PRO A 73 23.11 -18.13 -9.44
C PRO A 73 23.72 -19.25 -8.59
N ASP A 74 23.25 -19.38 -7.35
CA ASP A 74 23.61 -20.49 -6.48
C ASP A 74 23.12 -21.83 -7.07
N PRO A 75 23.84 -22.96 -6.86
CA PRO A 75 23.36 -24.27 -7.30
C PRO A 75 21.92 -24.60 -6.88
N ASP A 76 21.46 -24.17 -5.72
CA ASP A 76 20.10 -24.46 -5.25
C ASP A 76 19.05 -23.63 -6.02
N ASP A 77 19.34 -22.35 -6.33
CA ASP A 77 18.49 -21.53 -7.21
C ASP A 77 18.37 -22.16 -8.60
N LEU A 78 19.47 -22.67 -9.15
CA LEU A 78 19.50 -23.36 -10.43
C LEU A 78 18.67 -24.65 -10.43
N LEU A 79 18.78 -25.47 -9.38
CA LEU A 79 17.97 -26.68 -9.23
C LEU A 79 16.49 -26.35 -9.05
N GLN A 80 16.16 -25.27 -8.33
CA GLN A 80 14.79 -24.78 -8.20
C GLN A 80 14.22 -24.32 -9.54
N ALA A 81 14.97 -23.55 -10.33
CA ALA A 81 14.59 -23.13 -11.68
C ALA A 81 14.34 -24.34 -12.60
N LEU A 82 15.24 -25.33 -12.60
CA LEU A 82 15.07 -26.56 -13.38
C LEU A 82 13.87 -27.40 -12.91
N SER A 83 13.53 -27.37 -11.62
CA SER A 83 12.33 -28.01 -11.11
C SER A 83 11.07 -27.28 -11.58
N ARG A 84 11.07 -25.95 -11.58
CA ARG A 84 9.97 -25.11 -12.08
C ARG A 84 9.69 -25.37 -13.57
N LEU A 85 10.72 -25.57 -14.38
CA LEU A 85 10.57 -25.93 -15.80
C LEU A 85 9.96 -27.32 -16.06
N ARG A 86 9.77 -28.15 -15.03
CA ARG A 86 9.05 -29.44 -15.15
C ARG A 86 7.54 -29.29 -14.99
N ASP A 87 7.09 -28.23 -14.33
CA ASP A 87 5.67 -27.90 -14.26
C ASP A 87 5.24 -27.24 -15.58
N PRO A 88 4.30 -27.80 -16.34
CA PRO A 88 3.95 -27.28 -17.65
C PRO A 88 3.45 -25.84 -17.65
N MET A 89 2.65 -25.45 -16.64
CA MET A 89 2.08 -24.11 -16.56
C MET A 89 3.15 -23.07 -16.23
N SER A 90 4.00 -23.35 -15.24
CA SER A 90 5.11 -22.49 -14.86
C SER A 90 6.11 -22.35 -16.00
N ARG A 91 6.48 -23.46 -16.66
CA ARG A 91 7.34 -23.44 -17.84
C ARG A 91 6.78 -22.54 -18.94
N LEU A 92 5.49 -22.66 -19.25
CA LEU A 92 4.88 -21.87 -20.32
C LEU A 92 4.91 -20.36 -20.00
N VAL A 93 4.65 -19.99 -18.74
CA VAL A 93 4.75 -18.60 -18.32
C VAL A 93 6.19 -18.10 -18.39
N ASP A 94 7.16 -18.88 -17.91
CA ASP A 94 8.58 -18.53 -18.05
C ASP A 94 8.98 -18.40 -19.54
N GLU A 95 8.44 -19.25 -20.42
CA GLU A 95 8.69 -19.21 -21.85
C GLU A 95 8.11 -17.94 -22.48
N PHE A 96 6.88 -17.56 -22.13
CA PHE A 96 6.28 -16.33 -22.65
C PHE A 96 7.04 -15.07 -22.21
N PHE A 97 7.70 -15.08 -21.05
CA PHE A 97 8.50 -13.94 -20.61
C PHE A 97 10.00 -14.12 -20.86
N TRP A 98 10.35 -14.95 -21.85
CA TRP A 98 11.73 -15.18 -22.29
C TRP A 98 11.87 -15.20 -23.82
N PHE A 99 13.12 -15.29 -24.31
CA PHE A 99 13.40 -15.21 -25.75
C PHE A 99 12.91 -16.44 -26.51
N TRP A 100 12.20 -16.21 -27.61
CA TRP A 100 11.74 -17.24 -28.53
C TRP A 100 12.73 -17.37 -29.69
N PRO A 101 13.39 -18.52 -29.88
CA PRO A 101 14.30 -18.72 -30.99
C PRO A 101 13.52 -18.92 -32.29
N ASP A 102 14.13 -18.48 -33.38
CA ASP A 102 13.70 -18.84 -34.72
C ASP A 102 14.09 -20.30 -35.05
N PRO A 103 13.14 -21.17 -35.47
CA PRO A 103 13.44 -22.55 -35.85
C PRO A 103 14.47 -22.70 -36.97
N ASP A 104 14.56 -21.71 -37.87
CA ASP A 104 15.48 -21.74 -39.02
C ASP A 104 16.87 -21.18 -38.69
N GLY A 105 17.10 -20.81 -37.42
CA GLY A 105 18.32 -20.18 -36.92
C GLY A 105 18.08 -18.71 -36.59
N ASP A 106 18.60 -18.27 -35.43
CA ASP A 106 18.35 -16.93 -34.90
C ASP A 106 19.67 -16.15 -34.70
N PRO A 107 20.16 -15.46 -35.76
CA PRO A 107 21.35 -14.63 -35.67
C PRO A 107 21.27 -13.54 -34.59
N ALA A 108 20.06 -13.11 -34.23
CA ALA A 108 19.87 -12.11 -33.20
C ALA A 108 20.10 -12.71 -31.81
N LEU A 109 19.60 -13.93 -31.55
CA LEU A 109 19.86 -14.63 -30.29
C LEU A 109 21.34 -15.02 -30.15
N ASP A 110 22.00 -15.40 -31.25
CA ASP A 110 23.44 -15.63 -31.27
C ASP A 110 24.22 -14.35 -30.94
N ALA A 111 23.84 -13.21 -31.53
CA ALA A 111 24.42 -11.91 -31.21
C ALA A 111 24.22 -11.55 -29.73
N LEU A 112 23.02 -11.78 -29.18
CA LEU A 112 22.71 -11.52 -27.78
C LEU A 112 23.53 -12.40 -26.82
N THR A 113 23.70 -13.68 -27.16
CA THR A 113 24.53 -14.62 -26.38
C THR A 113 26.00 -14.20 -26.39
N ALA A 114 26.48 -13.61 -27.49
CA ALA A 114 27.81 -13.01 -27.59
C ALA A 114 27.93 -11.63 -26.93
N GLY A 115 26.89 -11.12 -26.26
CA GLY A 115 26.87 -9.81 -25.62
C GLY A 115 26.69 -8.62 -26.57
N ARG A 116 26.41 -8.86 -27.86
CA ARG A 116 26.18 -7.83 -28.89
C ARG A 116 24.70 -7.43 -28.90
N VAL A 117 24.28 -6.74 -27.83
CA VAL A 117 22.89 -6.36 -27.59
C VAL A 117 22.30 -5.50 -28.71
N ASP A 118 23.06 -4.51 -29.21
CA ASP A 118 22.56 -3.59 -30.26
C ASP A 118 22.35 -4.32 -31.60
N ASP A 119 23.23 -5.27 -31.93
CA ASP A 119 23.10 -6.10 -33.14
C ASP A 119 21.83 -6.95 -33.07
N ALA A 120 21.58 -7.61 -31.93
CA ALA A 120 20.37 -8.39 -31.70
C ALA A 120 19.10 -7.53 -31.83
N GLU A 121 19.11 -6.32 -31.26
CA GLU A 121 18.00 -5.38 -31.35
C GLU A 121 17.73 -4.94 -32.80
N ASN A 122 18.76 -4.70 -33.61
CA ASN A 122 18.58 -4.34 -35.02
C ASN A 122 18.03 -5.50 -35.84
N LEU A 123 18.60 -6.71 -35.68
CA LEU A 123 18.16 -7.90 -36.39
C LEU A 123 16.68 -8.23 -36.11
N TRP A 124 16.22 -8.11 -34.87
CA TRP A 124 14.80 -8.32 -34.55
C TRP A 124 13.87 -7.25 -35.14
N ARG A 125 14.34 -6.02 -35.36
CA ARG A 125 13.55 -4.97 -36.02
C ARG A 125 13.42 -5.19 -37.52
N GLU A 126 14.38 -5.86 -38.14
CA GLU A 126 14.45 -6.04 -39.59
C GLU A 126 13.46 -7.08 -40.16
N GLY A 127 12.84 -7.92 -39.31
CA GLY A 127 11.64 -8.66 -39.71
C GLY A 127 11.52 -10.13 -39.30
N SER A 128 11.88 -10.49 -38.07
CA SER A 128 11.56 -11.82 -37.52
C SER A 128 10.11 -11.85 -37.00
N PRO A 129 9.34 -12.95 -37.21
CA PRO A 129 8.01 -13.11 -36.60
C PRO A 129 8.05 -13.14 -35.06
N TYR A 130 9.21 -13.42 -34.48
CA TYR A 130 9.45 -13.39 -33.03
C TYR A 130 10.02 -12.05 -32.55
N GLY A 131 10.44 -11.18 -33.48
CA GLY A 131 11.20 -9.97 -33.19
C GLY A 131 10.46 -9.00 -32.29
N LEU A 132 9.15 -8.80 -32.51
CA LEU A 132 8.34 -7.91 -31.68
C LEU A 132 8.31 -8.36 -30.20
N HIS A 133 8.12 -9.66 -30.00
CA HIS A 133 8.12 -10.29 -28.68
C HIS A 133 9.49 -10.20 -28.00
N ASN A 134 10.54 -10.61 -28.72
CA ASN A 134 11.90 -10.63 -28.19
C ASN A 134 12.41 -9.21 -27.88
N LEU A 135 12.02 -8.20 -28.65
CA LEU A 135 12.28 -6.79 -28.35
C LEU A 135 11.57 -6.33 -27.06
N ALA A 136 10.36 -6.83 -26.79
CA ALA A 136 9.63 -6.54 -25.57
C ALA A 136 10.33 -7.14 -24.34
N VAL A 137 10.74 -8.42 -24.42
CA VAL A 137 11.51 -9.11 -23.38
C VAL A 137 12.86 -8.42 -23.17
N LEU A 138 13.63 -8.18 -24.24
CA LEU A 138 14.96 -7.54 -24.19
C LEU A 138 14.92 -6.22 -23.43
N ASN A 139 14.05 -5.31 -23.86
CA ASN A 139 14.01 -3.97 -23.26
C ASN A 139 13.51 -3.99 -21.82
N HIS A 140 12.65 -4.95 -21.45
CA HIS A 140 12.19 -5.10 -20.07
C HIS A 140 13.31 -5.65 -19.16
N VAL A 141 14.00 -6.70 -19.59
CA VAL A 141 15.12 -7.29 -18.85
C VAL A 141 16.25 -6.27 -18.66
N LEU A 142 16.64 -5.55 -19.72
CA LEU A 142 17.67 -4.52 -19.63
C LEU A 142 17.25 -3.37 -18.71
N ALA A 143 15.99 -2.94 -18.75
CA ALA A 143 15.49 -1.92 -17.84
C ALA A 143 15.61 -2.36 -16.37
N LEU A 144 15.28 -3.62 -16.07
CA LEU A 144 15.41 -4.19 -14.73
C LEU A 144 16.87 -4.39 -14.30
N ASP A 145 17.73 -4.86 -15.19
CA ASP A 145 19.15 -5.06 -14.87
C ASP A 145 19.85 -3.71 -14.61
N GLU A 146 19.56 -2.68 -15.40
CA GLU A 146 20.05 -1.31 -15.17
C GLU A 146 19.57 -0.76 -13.82
N GLU A 147 18.30 -1.01 -13.47
CA GLU A 147 17.68 -0.61 -12.22
C GLU A 147 18.35 -1.27 -11.00
N LEU A 148 18.73 -2.55 -11.12
CA LEU A 148 19.39 -3.32 -10.07
C LEU A 148 20.89 -3.05 -9.97
N ALA A 149 21.55 -2.73 -11.08
CA ALA A 149 22.98 -2.44 -11.11
C ALA A 149 23.34 -1.10 -10.43
N GLN A 150 22.37 -0.19 -10.30
CA GLN A 150 22.59 1.17 -9.77
C GLN A 150 21.65 1.51 -8.61
N PRO A 151 21.57 0.70 -7.54
CA PRO A 151 20.55 0.85 -6.51
C PRO A 151 20.66 2.16 -5.71
N GLN A 152 21.81 2.84 -5.77
CA GLN A 152 22.08 4.10 -5.07
C GLN A 152 22.10 5.35 -5.97
N LYS A 153 21.98 5.21 -7.30
CA LYS A 153 21.94 6.39 -8.18
C LYS A 153 20.50 6.86 -8.35
N LYS A 154 20.32 8.18 -8.38
CA LYS A 154 19.05 8.91 -8.58
C LYS A 154 18.38 8.69 -9.94
N LEU A 155 18.83 7.71 -10.71
CA LEU A 155 18.34 7.46 -12.06
C LEU A 155 17.68 6.09 -12.05
N VAL A 156 16.36 6.08 -12.19
CA VAL A 156 15.60 4.97 -12.77
C VAL A 156 16.43 4.34 -13.89
N GLY A 157 16.45 3.01 -14.00
CA GLY A 157 16.92 2.31 -15.18
C GLY A 157 16.40 3.02 -16.43
N SER A 158 17.21 3.11 -17.48
CA SER A 158 17.06 4.11 -18.54
C SER A 158 15.58 4.32 -18.90
N PRO A 159 14.97 5.50 -18.61
CA PRO A 159 13.56 5.74 -18.88
C PRO A 159 13.17 5.48 -20.34
N ARG A 160 14.17 5.44 -21.23
CA ARG A 160 14.05 4.97 -22.60
C ARG A 160 13.74 3.47 -22.70
N ARG A 161 14.46 2.59 -21.99
CA ARG A 161 14.26 1.12 -22.00
C ARG A 161 12.87 0.75 -21.45
N TRP A 162 12.44 1.35 -20.33
CA TRP A 162 11.07 1.15 -19.82
C TRP A 162 9.99 1.54 -20.84
N ARG A 163 10.12 2.71 -21.47
CA ARG A 163 9.19 3.15 -22.53
C ARG A 163 9.20 2.22 -23.73
N GLN A 164 10.38 1.76 -24.16
CA GLN A 164 10.51 0.81 -25.28
C GLN A 164 9.87 -0.53 -24.93
N ALA A 165 10.10 -1.07 -23.73
CA ALA A 165 9.50 -2.31 -23.25
C ALA A 165 7.98 -2.24 -23.32
N TYR A 166 7.36 -1.19 -22.76
CA TYR A 166 5.90 -1.01 -22.82
C TYR A 166 5.38 -0.86 -24.23
N ARG A 167 6.06 -0.09 -25.08
CA ARG A 167 5.67 0.08 -26.48
C ARG A 167 5.61 -1.26 -27.20
N TYR A 168 6.64 -2.11 -27.05
CA TYR A 168 6.66 -3.43 -27.66
C TYR A 168 5.64 -4.36 -27.03
N TRP A 169 5.50 -4.38 -25.70
CA TRP A 169 4.51 -5.24 -25.03
C TRP A 169 3.05 -4.88 -25.39
N ILE A 170 2.73 -3.59 -25.54
CA ILE A 170 1.40 -3.15 -26.02
C ILE A 170 1.18 -3.60 -27.46
N ALA A 171 2.21 -3.54 -28.30
CA ALA A 171 2.13 -4.04 -29.67
C ALA A 171 1.94 -5.57 -29.70
N VAL A 172 2.71 -6.34 -28.91
CA VAL A 172 2.52 -7.79 -28.71
C VAL A 172 1.09 -8.11 -28.26
N TRP A 173 0.58 -7.38 -27.27
CA TRP A 173 -0.77 -7.60 -26.75
C TRP A 173 -1.86 -7.45 -27.81
N ARG A 174 -1.67 -6.50 -28.74
CA ARG A 174 -2.63 -6.18 -29.81
C ARG A 174 -2.40 -7.00 -31.10
N ASP A 175 -1.24 -7.63 -31.26
CA ASP A 175 -0.87 -8.34 -32.49
C ASP A 175 -1.34 -9.81 -32.50
N ASP A 176 -2.35 -10.10 -33.30
CA ASP A 176 -2.89 -11.46 -33.44
C ASP A 176 -1.87 -12.45 -34.01
N ALA A 177 -0.91 -12.00 -34.84
CA ALA A 177 0.11 -12.87 -35.40
C ALA A 177 1.06 -13.39 -34.33
N CYS A 178 1.54 -12.53 -33.43
CA CYS A 178 2.35 -12.93 -32.27
C CYS A 178 1.62 -13.95 -31.38
N TRP A 179 0.32 -13.76 -31.13
CA TRP A 179 -0.47 -14.71 -30.35
C TRP A 179 -0.72 -16.03 -31.06
N ALA A 180 -0.89 -16.03 -32.39
CA ALA A 180 -0.99 -17.26 -33.18
C ALA A 180 0.32 -18.07 -33.12
N VAL A 181 1.47 -17.39 -33.16
CA VAL A 181 2.79 -18.01 -32.96
C VAL A 181 2.86 -18.64 -31.57
N PHE A 182 2.46 -17.92 -30.52
CA PHE A 182 2.47 -18.46 -29.17
C PHE A 182 1.52 -19.67 -28.99
N ASP A 183 0.32 -19.62 -29.58
CA ASP A 183 -0.62 -20.74 -29.56
C ASP A 183 -0.04 -22.00 -30.20
N GLU A 184 0.66 -21.86 -31.33
CA GLU A 184 1.32 -22.98 -31.98
C GLU A 184 2.48 -23.51 -31.12
N ARG A 185 3.23 -22.65 -30.41
CA ARG A 185 4.24 -23.09 -29.44
C ARG A 185 3.62 -23.89 -28.29
N VAL A 186 2.53 -23.41 -27.70
CA VAL A 186 1.76 -24.13 -26.65
C VAL A 186 1.35 -25.52 -27.14
N ARG A 187 0.84 -25.62 -28.37
CA ARG A 187 0.45 -26.89 -29.00
C ARG A 187 1.63 -27.82 -29.22
N ARG A 188 2.74 -27.33 -29.79
CA ARG A 188 3.95 -28.13 -30.08
C ARG A 188 4.63 -28.65 -28.82
N GLY A 189 4.62 -27.86 -27.74
CA GLY A 189 5.13 -28.29 -26.43
C GLY A 189 4.43 -29.55 -25.90
N GLY A 190 3.23 -29.87 -26.41
CA GLY A 190 2.57 -31.16 -26.22
C GLY A 190 2.29 -31.48 -24.76
N HIS A 191 2.18 -30.46 -23.91
CA HIS A 191 2.06 -30.62 -22.46
C HIS A 191 0.70 -31.25 -22.10
N PRO A 192 0.67 -32.52 -21.67
CA PRO A 192 -0.57 -33.16 -21.27
C PRO A 192 -1.12 -32.42 -20.05
N GLY A 193 -2.34 -31.86 -20.15
CA GLY A 193 -3.00 -31.16 -19.05
C GLY A 193 -2.99 -29.62 -19.15
N LEU A 194 -2.36 -29.01 -20.15
CA LEU A 194 -2.60 -27.58 -20.42
C LEU A 194 -3.98 -27.39 -21.09
N PRO A 195 -4.85 -26.52 -20.55
CA PRO A 195 -6.13 -26.20 -21.17
C PRO A 195 -5.93 -25.60 -22.57
N GLY A 196 -6.83 -25.89 -23.52
CA GLY A 196 -6.80 -25.25 -24.85
C GLY A 196 -7.03 -23.73 -24.85
N ARG A 197 -7.30 -23.12 -23.69
CA ARG A 197 -7.58 -21.68 -23.51
C ARG A 197 -6.42 -20.90 -22.87
N VAL A 198 -5.21 -21.47 -22.77
CA VAL A 198 -4.13 -20.81 -22.03
C VAL A 198 -3.62 -19.53 -22.70
N ALA A 199 -3.38 -19.51 -24.02
CA ALA A 199 -2.92 -18.28 -24.66
C ALA A 199 -3.96 -17.15 -24.63
N PRO A 200 -5.25 -17.37 -24.93
CA PRO A 200 -6.28 -16.35 -24.73
C PRO A 200 -6.32 -15.82 -23.29
N ALA A 201 -6.22 -16.73 -22.32
CA ALA A 201 -6.24 -16.41 -20.89
C ALA A 201 -4.99 -15.63 -20.43
N LEU A 202 -3.83 -15.86 -21.05
CA LEU A 202 -2.61 -15.09 -20.82
C LEU A 202 -2.68 -13.72 -21.50
N ARG A 203 -3.18 -13.65 -22.73
CA ARG A 203 -3.39 -12.39 -23.48
C ARG A 203 -4.30 -11.43 -22.74
N GLU A 204 -5.40 -11.94 -22.20
CA GLU A 204 -6.35 -11.14 -21.41
C GLU A 204 -5.68 -10.52 -20.17
N ARG A 205 -4.76 -11.26 -19.54
CA ARG A 205 -4.12 -10.86 -18.29
C ARG A 205 -2.78 -10.15 -18.46
N LEU A 206 -2.18 -10.19 -19.65
CA LEU A 206 -0.91 -9.52 -19.94
C LEU A 206 -0.90 -8.03 -19.53
N PRO A 207 -1.94 -7.21 -19.83
CA PRO A 207 -2.00 -5.83 -19.33
C PRO A 207 -1.84 -5.69 -17.81
N LEU A 208 -2.45 -6.61 -17.04
CA LEU A 208 -2.36 -6.61 -15.58
C LEU A 208 -0.96 -6.98 -15.11
N VAL A 209 -0.34 -7.99 -15.71
CA VAL A 209 1.04 -8.40 -15.39
C VAL A 209 2.00 -7.24 -15.62
N LEU A 210 1.96 -6.61 -16.79
CA LEU A 210 2.83 -5.48 -17.14
C LEU A 210 2.66 -4.32 -16.16
N SER A 211 1.42 -3.91 -15.91
CA SER A 211 1.10 -2.84 -14.96
C SER A 211 1.58 -3.15 -13.54
N SER A 212 1.45 -4.41 -13.10
CA SER A 212 1.83 -4.85 -11.76
C SER A 212 3.34 -4.78 -11.52
N VAL A 213 4.18 -5.15 -12.50
CA VAL A 213 5.64 -5.12 -12.33
C VAL A 213 6.12 -3.73 -11.90
N ASN A 214 5.68 -2.68 -12.60
CA ASN A 214 6.05 -1.31 -12.26
C ASN A 214 5.38 -0.82 -10.97
N ALA A 215 4.13 -1.23 -10.70
CA ALA A 215 3.45 -0.89 -9.46
C ALA A 215 4.18 -1.44 -8.23
N VAL A 216 4.69 -2.68 -8.31
CA VAL A 216 5.48 -3.32 -7.25
C VAL A 216 6.83 -2.62 -7.07
N ILE A 217 7.55 -2.31 -8.16
CA ILE A 217 8.81 -1.56 -8.07
C ILE A 217 8.59 -0.20 -7.38
N ALA A 218 7.51 0.50 -7.74
CA ALA A 218 7.17 1.78 -7.15
C ALA A 218 6.83 1.64 -5.65
N ALA A 219 6.02 0.64 -5.27
CA ALA A 219 5.67 0.38 -3.88
C ALA A 219 6.90 0.06 -3.00
N ASP A 220 7.84 -0.75 -3.51
CA ASP A 220 9.07 -1.11 -2.80
C ASP A 220 10.10 0.04 -2.72
N SER A 221 9.91 1.11 -3.50
CA SER A 221 10.89 2.19 -3.62
C SER A 221 11.19 2.88 -2.29
N LEU A 222 10.21 2.94 -1.38
CA LEU A 222 10.41 3.48 -0.04
C LEU A 222 11.42 2.65 0.77
N GLU A 223 11.27 1.32 0.75
CA GLU A 223 12.14 0.41 1.50
C GLU A 223 13.57 0.41 0.93
N ARG A 224 13.69 0.67 -0.37
CA ARG A 224 14.97 0.79 -1.07
C ARG A 224 15.57 2.21 -1.02
N GLY A 225 14.93 3.15 -0.32
CA GLY A 225 15.43 4.53 -0.17
C GLY A 225 15.54 5.32 -1.48
N ARG A 226 14.73 4.99 -2.48
CA ARG A 226 14.73 5.68 -3.77
C ARG A 226 14.07 7.05 -3.67
N ASP A 227 14.45 7.95 -4.55
CA ASP A 227 13.85 9.27 -4.63
C ASP A 227 12.44 9.22 -5.26
N GLU A 228 11.69 10.30 -5.06
CA GLU A 228 10.31 10.40 -5.54
C GLU A 228 10.17 10.46 -7.05
N GLU A 229 11.08 11.14 -7.74
CA GLU A 229 11.01 11.30 -9.19
C GLU A 229 11.14 9.92 -9.83
N SER A 230 12.09 9.14 -9.34
CA SER A 230 12.29 7.76 -9.77
C SER A 230 11.06 6.88 -9.51
N THR A 231 10.49 7.00 -8.30
CA THR A 231 9.27 6.29 -7.92
C THR A 231 8.09 6.68 -8.82
N GLN A 232 7.95 7.97 -9.14
CA GLN A 232 6.84 8.48 -9.94
C GLN A 232 6.87 7.99 -11.38
N VAL A 233 8.07 7.78 -11.96
CA VAL A 233 8.21 7.18 -13.29
C VAL A 233 7.54 5.80 -13.33
N HIS A 234 7.80 4.94 -12.35
CA HIS A 234 7.19 3.62 -12.28
C HIS A 234 5.67 3.69 -12.06
N TRP A 235 5.17 4.60 -11.22
CA TRP A 235 3.72 4.80 -11.09
C TRP A 235 3.07 5.23 -12.41
N ARG A 236 3.71 6.12 -13.18
CA ARG A 236 3.22 6.51 -14.51
C ARG A 236 3.24 5.34 -15.50
N MET A 237 4.25 4.47 -15.46
CA MET A 237 4.31 3.26 -16.29
C MET A 237 3.23 2.24 -15.88
N ALA A 238 3.01 2.03 -14.59
CA ALA A 238 1.92 1.20 -14.09
C ALA A 238 0.55 1.76 -14.54
N ALA A 239 0.40 3.08 -14.57
CA ALA A 239 -0.80 3.79 -15.01
C ALA A 239 -0.81 4.15 -16.51
N HIS A 240 -0.07 3.43 -17.37
CA HIS A 240 0.05 3.77 -18.79
C HIS A 240 -1.32 3.84 -19.51
N GLN A 241 -1.58 4.93 -20.23
CA GLN A 241 -2.91 5.26 -20.78
C GLN A 241 -3.47 4.23 -21.77
N ASP A 242 -2.61 3.54 -22.51
CA ASP A 242 -2.98 2.47 -23.47
C ASP A 242 -3.52 1.18 -22.82
N LEU A 243 -3.35 1.03 -21.51
CA LEU A 243 -3.88 -0.11 -20.75
C LEU A 243 -5.32 0.18 -20.31
N PRO A 244 -6.20 -0.83 -20.20
CA PRO A 244 -7.57 -0.62 -19.76
C PRO A 244 -7.67 0.04 -18.36
N PRO A 245 -8.55 1.04 -18.13
CA PRO A 245 -8.63 1.75 -16.84
C PRO A 245 -8.81 0.84 -15.61
N GLN A 246 -9.63 -0.22 -15.76
CA GLN A 246 -9.86 -1.22 -14.72
C GLN A 246 -8.61 -2.02 -14.37
N VAL A 247 -7.74 -2.28 -15.36
CA VAL A 247 -6.47 -2.98 -15.16
C VAL A 247 -5.51 -2.10 -14.38
N ARG A 248 -5.38 -0.83 -14.77
CA ARG A 248 -4.53 0.15 -14.06
C ARG A 248 -4.96 0.28 -12.60
N ALA A 249 -6.25 0.52 -12.37
CA ALA A 249 -6.78 0.67 -11.02
C ALA A 249 -6.58 -0.61 -10.16
N ARG A 250 -6.70 -1.79 -10.77
CA ARG A 250 -6.45 -3.07 -10.09
C ARG A 250 -4.98 -3.24 -9.69
N ALA A 251 -4.04 -2.96 -10.60
CA ALA A 251 -2.61 -3.07 -10.32
C ALA A 251 -2.16 -2.07 -9.23
N LEU A 252 -2.59 -0.80 -9.33
CA LEU A 252 -2.27 0.24 -8.36
C LEU A 252 -2.82 -0.10 -6.96
N ARG A 253 -4.05 -0.60 -6.87
CA ARG A 253 -4.60 -1.07 -5.58
C ARG A 253 -3.80 -2.24 -5.02
N ALA A 254 -3.57 -3.28 -5.83
CA ALA A 254 -2.83 -4.45 -5.36
C ALA A 254 -1.43 -4.10 -4.82
N ALA A 255 -0.75 -3.11 -5.42
CA ALA A 255 0.55 -2.64 -4.95
C ALA A 255 0.46 -1.72 -3.71
N THR A 256 -0.62 -0.94 -3.56
CA THR A 256 -0.78 -0.02 -2.42
C THR A 256 -1.48 -0.65 -1.21
N ASP A 257 -2.21 -1.76 -1.37
CA ASP A 257 -2.93 -2.45 -0.30
C ASP A 257 -2.03 -2.83 0.90
N PRO A 258 -0.81 -3.37 0.71
CA PRO A 258 0.10 -3.64 1.84
C PRO A 258 0.53 -2.37 2.58
N ILE A 259 0.75 -1.27 1.85
CA ILE A 259 1.13 0.03 2.41
C ILE A 259 -0.03 0.59 3.24
N ILE A 260 -1.25 0.55 2.69
CA ILE A 260 -2.49 0.97 3.36
C ILE A 260 -2.72 0.13 4.62
N SER A 261 -2.54 -1.19 4.54
CA SER A 261 -2.65 -2.10 5.70
C SER A 261 -1.67 -1.75 6.82
N ARG A 262 -0.42 -1.40 6.48
CA ARG A 262 0.58 -0.91 7.45
C ARG A 262 0.14 0.40 8.10
N VAL A 263 -0.34 1.37 7.32
CA VAL A 263 -0.86 2.65 7.85
C VAL A 263 -1.98 2.40 8.86
N ARG A 264 -2.94 1.54 8.53
CA ARG A 264 -4.04 1.17 9.43
C ARG A 264 -3.52 0.53 10.72
N THR A 265 -2.58 -0.40 10.60
CA THR A 265 -1.94 -1.06 11.75
C THR A 265 -1.25 -0.05 12.67
N HIS A 266 -0.52 0.93 12.13
CA HIS A 266 0.08 2.00 12.93
C HIS A 266 -0.99 2.83 13.65
N GLY A 267 -2.07 3.17 12.94
CA GLY A 267 -3.21 3.90 13.51
C GLY A 267 -3.91 3.17 14.65
N ASP A 268 -4.19 1.88 14.47
CA ASP A 268 -4.86 1.06 15.49
C ASP A 268 -3.99 0.87 16.72
N ARG A 269 -2.67 0.67 16.53
CA ARG A 269 -1.71 0.61 17.64
C ARG A 269 -1.64 1.92 18.42
N ALA A 270 -1.63 3.06 17.74
CA ALA A 270 -1.60 4.37 18.40
C ALA A 270 -2.85 4.59 19.27
N LEU A 271 -4.04 4.24 18.77
CA LEU A 271 -5.29 4.33 19.54
C LEU A 271 -5.35 3.32 20.70
N ALA A 272 -4.79 2.12 20.54
CA ALA A 272 -4.82 1.11 21.60
C ALA A 272 -4.01 1.52 22.84
N VAL A 273 -2.92 2.28 22.66
CA VAL A 273 -2.10 2.81 23.77
C VAL A 273 -2.92 3.73 24.68
N THR A 274 -3.79 4.55 24.11
CA THR A 274 -4.55 5.55 24.89
C THR A 274 -5.77 5.00 25.62
N LEU A 275 -6.16 3.74 25.36
CA LEU A 275 -7.23 3.09 26.12
C LEU A 275 -6.87 2.90 27.60
N ASN A 276 -5.58 2.72 27.90
CA ASN A 276 -5.10 2.49 29.26
C ASN A 276 -4.39 3.71 29.86
N ASP A 277 -3.82 4.58 29.01
CA ASP A 277 -3.11 5.77 29.43
C ASP A 277 -3.35 6.92 28.45
N ALA A 278 -4.28 7.81 28.81
CA ALA A 278 -4.55 9.00 28.02
C ALA A 278 -3.32 9.92 27.93
N ALA A 279 -2.45 9.96 28.94
CA ALA A 279 -1.28 10.85 28.95
C ALA A 279 -0.23 10.44 27.89
N ALA A 280 -0.24 9.20 27.41
CA ALA A 280 0.62 8.72 26.33
C ALA A 280 0.18 9.20 24.92
N ALA A 281 -0.98 9.85 24.78
CA ALA A 281 -1.54 10.25 23.48
C ALA A 281 -0.63 11.16 22.63
N PRO A 282 0.06 12.19 23.18
CA PRO A 282 0.93 13.05 22.36
C PRO A 282 2.08 12.27 21.74
N THR A 283 2.73 11.39 22.51
CA THR A 283 3.80 10.51 22.00
C THR A 283 3.27 9.52 20.96
N ALA A 284 2.09 8.95 21.18
CA ALA A 284 1.45 8.06 20.22
C ALA A 284 1.08 8.78 18.91
N ALA A 285 0.59 10.01 18.98
CA ALA A 285 0.25 10.84 17.82
C ALA A 285 1.50 11.23 17.01
N ALA A 286 2.57 11.68 17.67
CA ALA A 286 3.84 12.01 17.02
C ALA A 286 4.42 10.79 16.29
N ARG A 287 4.46 9.63 16.96
CA ARG A 287 4.93 8.37 16.37
C ARG A 287 4.04 7.91 15.21
N LEU A 288 2.72 8.03 15.33
CA LEU A 288 1.79 7.71 14.25
C LEU A 288 2.09 8.55 13.01
N HIS A 289 2.20 9.87 13.19
CA HIS A 289 2.49 10.79 12.09
C HIS A 289 3.84 10.47 11.44
N GLU A 290 4.90 10.34 12.23
CA GLU A 290 6.25 9.99 11.74
C GLU A 290 6.25 8.70 10.93
N GLN A 291 5.62 7.63 11.44
CA GLN A 291 5.60 6.32 10.79
C GLN A 291 4.71 6.27 9.54
N THR A 292 3.65 7.09 9.48
CA THR A 292 2.68 7.07 8.37
C THR A 292 3.00 8.06 7.26
N THR A 293 3.65 9.20 7.55
CA THR A 293 4.02 10.20 6.54
C THR A 293 4.72 9.63 5.30
N PRO A 294 5.79 8.83 5.40
CA PRO A 294 6.44 8.26 4.21
C PRO A 294 5.52 7.28 3.44
N LEU A 295 4.66 6.54 4.15
CA LEU A 295 3.71 5.60 3.54
C LEU A 295 2.59 6.34 2.79
N LEU A 296 2.03 7.37 3.42
CA LEU A 296 1.00 8.24 2.83
C LEU A 296 1.52 8.95 1.58
N ARG A 297 2.77 9.45 1.63
CA ARG A 297 3.45 10.04 0.47
C ARG A 297 3.53 9.05 -0.70
N MET A 298 3.87 7.79 -0.44
CA MET A 298 3.92 6.73 -1.46
C MET A 298 2.54 6.46 -2.09
N VAL A 299 1.49 6.38 -1.27
CA VAL A 299 0.12 6.18 -1.77
C VAL A 299 -0.34 7.38 -2.59
N ALA A 300 -0.01 8.62 -2.18
CA ALA A 300 -0.33 9.82 -2.94
C ALA A 300 0.34 9.84 -4.32
N LEU A 301 1.63 9.47 -4.40
CA LEU A 301 2.36 9.37 -5.68
C LEU A 301 1.74 8.36 -6.65
N SER A 302 1.15 7.28 -6.14
CA SER A 302 0.51 6.25 -6.97
C SER A 302 -0.76 6.73 -7.69
N SER A 303 -1.35 7.85 -7.24
CA SER A 303 -2.67 8.30 -7.69
C SER A 303 -3.75 7.22 -7.56
N ALA A 304 -3.59 6.31 -6.59
CA ALA A 304 -4.59 5.29 -6.30
C ALA A 304 -5.92 5.96 -5.89
N PRO A 305 -7.09 5.42 -6.28
CA PRO A 305 -8.39 6.02 -6.00
C PRO A 305 -8.65 6.31 -4.51
N ASP A 306 -8.05 5.53 -3.62
CA ASP A 306 -8.25 5.60 -2.17
C ASP A 306 -7.17 6.41 -1.43
N ALA A 307 -6.29 7.11 -2.15
CA ALA A 307 -5.19 7.86 -1.56
C ALA A 307 -5.67 8.93 -0.55
N ASP A 308 -6.66 9.73 -0.93
CA ASP A 308 -7.21 10.76 -0.02
C ASP A 308 -7.93 10.12 1.17
N ASN A 309 -8.60 8.98 0.97
CA ASN A 309 -9.33 8.27 2.02
C ASN A 309 -8.40 7.79 3.14
N ILE A 310 -7.21 7.28 2.80
CA ILE A 310 -6.24 6.80 3.79
C ILE A 310 -5.56 7.96 4.53
N HIS A 311 -5.29 9.07 3.84
CA HIS A 311 -4.83 10.32 4.46
C HIS A 311 -5.82 10.83 5.51
N ASP A 312 -7.10 10.90 5.14
CA ASP A 312 -8.16 11.31 6.06
C ASP A 312 -8.38 10.30 7.20
N GLU A 313 -8.09 9.01 6.98
CA GLU A 313 -8.14 8.00 8.04
C GLU A 313 -7.09 8.28 9.13
N VAL A 314 -5.86 8.61 8.75
CA VAL A 314 -4.81 9.01 9.69
C VAL A 314 -5.20 10.30 10.42
N ALA A 315 -5.70 11.30 9.70
CA ALA A 315 -6.18 12.56 10.30
C ALA A 315 -7.28 12.31 11.34
N ARG A 316 -8.28 11.45 11.03
CA ARG A 316 -9.32 11.07 12.00
C ARG A 316 -8.77 10.43 13.26
N LYS A 317 -7.79 9.53 13.12
CA LYS A 317 -7.17 8.88 14.29
C LYS A 317 -6.39 9.88 15.14
N LEU A 318 -5.67 10.82 14.51
CA LEU A 318 -4.97 11.91 15.22
C LEU A 318 -5.94 12.85 15.94
N MET A 319 -7.05 13.24 15.31
CA MET A 319 -8.10 14.02 15.98
C MET A 319 -8.69 13.28 17.19
N LYS A 320 -8.92 11.96 17.06
CA LYS A 320 -9.41 11.15 18.17
C LYS A 320 -8.42 11.11 19.33
N LEU A 321 -7.12 10.95 19.06
CA LEU A 321 -6.07 11.03 20.09
C LEU A 321 -6.09 12.40 20.80
N ALA A 322 -6.20 13.49 20.02
CA ALA A 322 -6.28 14.84 20.57
C ALA A 322 -7.49 15.04 21.48
N TYR A 323 -8.66 14.56 21.07
CA TYR A 323 -9.90 14.64 21.85
C TYR A 323 -9.81 13.86 23.17
N GLU A 324 -9.39 12.59 23.13
CA GLU A 324 -9.30 11.75 24.35
C GLU A 324 -8.25 12.29 25.33
N TYR A 325 -7.12 12.79 24.82
CA TYR A 325 -6.12 13.46 25.65
C TYR A 325 -6.69 14.70 26.31
N HIS A 326 -7.28 15.61 25.53
CA HIS A 326 -7.85 16.85 26.03
C HIS A 326 -8.90 16.58 27.12
N ARG A 327 -9.79 15.61 26.88
CA ARG A 327 -10.82 15.22 27.85
C ARG A 327 -10.22 14.75 29.17
N ALA A 328 -9.07 14.08 29.15
CA ALA A 328 -8.43 13.54 30.34
C ALA A 328 -7.55 14.57 31.08
N THR A 329 -6.86 15.45 30.36
CA THR A 329 -5.80 16.31 30.92
C THR A 329 -6.14 17.80 30.91
N ASN A 330 -7.11 18.22 30.08
CA ASN A 330 -7.42 19.61 29.77
C ASN A 330 -6.21 20.43 29.25
N ASP A 331 -5.17 19.76 28.72
CA ASP A 331 -3.98 20.42 28.16
C ASP A 331 -4.22 20.80 26.69
N TRP A 332 -4.55 22.07 26.49
CA TRP A 332 -4.85 22.65 25.18
C TRP A 332 -3.62 22.75 24.26
N VAL A 333 -2.41 22.91 24.80
CA VAL A 333 -1.20 23.10 23.99
C VAL A 333 -0.83 21.81 23.29
N ALA A 334 -0.76 20.69 24.00
CA ALA A 334 -0.47 19.40 23.38
C ALA A 334 -1.65 18.92 22.49
N THR A 335 -2.89 19.28 22.83
CA THR A 335 -4.06 19.06 21.96
C THR A 335 -3.89 19.77 20.62
N LEU A 336 -3.49 21.04 20.63
CA LEU A 336 -3.25 21.81 19.40
C LEU A 336 -2.14 21.19 18.55
N GLN A 337 -1.06 20.72 19.17
CA GLN A 337 0.03 20.04 18.45
C GLN A 337 -0.47 18.80 17.70
N MET A 338 -1.28 17.95 18.34
CA MET A 338 -1.86 16.77 17.69
C MET A 338 -2.84 17.12 16.57
N LEU A 339 -3.64 18.17 16.73
CA LEU A 339 -4.54 18.65 15.69
C LEU A 339 -3.78 19.21 14.46
N ARG A 340 -2.61 19.83 14.66
CA ARG A 340 -1.73 20.24 13.57
C ARG A 340 -1.17 19.05 12.79
N LEU A 341 -0.78 17.97 13.48
CA LEU A 341 -0.40 16.72 12.79
C LEU A 341 -1.57 16.14 11.97
N ALA A 342 -2.80 16.23 12.49
CA ALA A 342 -4.00 15.82 11.75
C ALA A 342 -4.21 16.69 10.51
N GLN A 343 -3.93 17.99 10.61
CA GLN A 343 -4.05 18.96 9.52
C GLN A 343 -3.07 18.65 8.38
N ASP A 344 -1.83 18.34 8.72
CA ASP A 344 -0.79 17.97 7.75
C ASP A 344 -1.14 16.66 7.00
N SER A 345 -1.86 15.77 7.68
CA SER A 345 -2.26 14.46 7.16
C SER A 345 -3.52 14.51 6.29
N ALA A 346 -4.46 15.43 6.55
CA ALA A 346 -5.76 15.48 5.87
C ALA A 346 -5.66 15.89 4.38
N ARG A 347 -6.56 15.35 3.55
CA ARG A 347 -6.65 15.65 2.10
C ARG A 347 -8.06 15.92 1.63
N GLY A 348 -9.05 15.18 2.12
CA GLY A 348 -10.45 15.37 1.73
C GLY A 348 -11.02 16.68 2.28
N ARG A 349 -11.88 17.35 1.48
CA ARG A 349 -12.43 18.67 1.82
C ARG A 349 -13.15 18.70 3.18
N SER A 350 -13.96 17.68 3.46
CA SER A 350 -14.70 17.58 4.73
C SER A 350 -13.76 17.38 5.92
N MET A 351 -12.71 16.55 5.76
CA MET A 351 -11.72 16.33 6.81
C MET A 351 -10.89 17.59 7.07
N LEU A 352 -10.41 18.24 6.01
CA LEU A 352 -9.67 19.50 6.12
C LEU A 352 -10.49 20.58 6.84
N GLN A 353 -11.78 20.69 6.53
CA GLN A 353 -12.65 21.65 7.20
C GLN A 353 -12.82 21.31 8.68
N SER A 354 -13.12 20.05 9.01
CA SER A 354 -13.29 19.62 10.39
C SER A 354 -12.02 19.79 11.23
N VAL A 355 -10.84 19.47 10.69
CA VAL A 355 -9.57 19.69 11.38
C VAL A 355 -9.33 21.19 11.60
N ARG A 356 -9.56 22.02 10.57
CA ARG A 356 -9.40 23.47 10.66
C ARG A 356 -10.28 24.09 11.74
N GLU A 357 -11.54 23.70 11.80
CA GLU A 357 -12.48 24.18 12.83
C GLU A 357 -12.01 23.81 14.25
N ASN A 358 -11.53 22.59 14.44
CA ASN A 358 -10.99 22.16 15.74
C ASN A 358 -9.71 22.91 16.11
N VAL A 359 -8.79 23.12 15.16
CA VAL A 359 -7.57 23.92 15.37
C VAL A 359 -7.93 25.35 15.78
N GLN A 360 -8.82 26.00 15.04
CA GLN A 360 -9.27 27.36 15.34
C GLN A 360 -9.97 27.46 16.70
N GLY A 361 -10.80 26.46 17.04
CA GLY A 361 -11.45 26.38 18.35
C GLY A 361 -10.43 26.32 19.49
N VAL A 362 -9.41 25.45 19.39
CA VAL A 362 -8.36 25.35 20.40
C VAL A 362 -7.49 26.60 20.47
N GLU A 363 -7.13 27.20 19.33
CA GLU A 363 -6.37 28.45 19.28
C GLU A 363 -7.14 29.61 19.92
N TYR A 364 -8.46 29.68 19.69
CA TYR A 364 -9.33 30.64 20.35
C TYR A 364 -9.35 30.44 21.88
N MET A 365 -9.48 29.19 22.34
CA MET A 365 -9.49 28.87 23.77
C MET A 365 -8.16 29.22 24.46
N LEU A 366 -7.02 28.93 23.82
CA LEU A 366 -5.69 29.29 24.31
C LEU A 366 -5.49 30.81 24.38
N ALA A 367 -5.97 31.56 23.38
CA ALA A 367 -5.83 33.02 23.37
C ALA A 367 -6.68 33.72 24.46
N HIS A 368 -7.76 33.09 24.91
CA HIS A 368 -8.71 33.65 25.88
C HIS A 368 -8.73 32.90 27.21
N GLU A 369 -7.71 32.08 27.50
CA GLU A 369 -7.67 31.25 28.71
C GLU A 369 -7.77 32.10 29.98
N GLY A 370 -7.08 33.25 30.02
CA GLY A 370 -7.16 34.20 31.13
C GLY A 370 -8.57 34.78 31.34
N ASP A 371 -9.25 35.18 30.25
CA ASP A 371 -10.61 35.71 30.31
C ASP A 371 -11.61 34.64 30.77
N LEU A 372 -11.41 33.39 30.33
CA LEU A 372 -12.25 32.26 30.70
C LEU A 372 -12.06 31.84 32.16
N GLU A 373 -10.82 31.86 32.67
CA GLU A 373 -10.54 31.67 34.09
C GLU A 373 -11.21 32.76 34.93
N GLU A 374 -11.09 34.03 34.51
CA GLU A 374 -11.73 35.13 35.21
C GLU A 374 -13.26 35.00 35.21
N GLN A 375 -13.86 34.62 34.08
CA GLN A 375 -15.29 34.34 34.00
C GLN A 375 -15.72 33.16 34.89
N ARG A 376 -14.92 32.08 34.97
CA ARG A 376 -15.18 30.96 35.89
C ARG A 376 -15.13 31.43 37.35
N ARG A 377 -14.11 32.18 37.74
CA ARG A 377 -13.99 32.74 39.10
C ARG A 377 -15.17 33.65 39.42
N ARG A 378 -15.60 34.50 38.49
CA ARG A 378 -16.79 35.36 38.65
C ARG A 378 -18.07 34.53 38.83
N ARG A 379 -18.27 33.47 38.04
CA ARG A 379 -19.43 32.58 38.17
C ARG A 379 -19.43 31.80 39.49
N GLU A 380 -18.28 31.28 39.91
CA GLU A 380 -18.14 30.60 41.20
C GLU A 380 -18.38 31.54 42.37
N GLN A 381 -17.85 32.78 42.29
CA GLN A 381 -18.13 33.80 43.28
C GLN A 381 -19.62 34.13 43.33
N GLN A 382 -20.26 34.33 42.17
CA GLN A 382 -21.69 34.59 42.09
C GLN A 382 -22.52 33.43 42.68
N ALA A 383 -22.17 32.18 42.35
CA ALA A 383 -22.84 31.00 42.91
C ALA A 383 -22.69 30.93 44.44
N ARG A 384 -21.51 31.24 44.99
CA ARG A 384 -21.29 31.32 46.44
C ARG A 384 -22.10 32.45 47.08
N GLU A 385 -22.16 33.61 46.44
CA GLU A 385 -22.97 34.74 46.92
C GLU A 385 -24.47 34.40 46.91
N ASP A 386 -24.95 33.73 45.87
CA ASP A 386 -26.34 33.27 45.77
C ASP A 386 -26.67 32.20 46.82
N GLU A 387 -25.73 31.29 47.12
CA GLU A 387 -25.87 30.30 48.19
C GLU A 387 -25.95 30.99 49.57
N VAL A 388 -25.10 31.97 49.85
CA VAL A 388 -25.14 32.77 51.09
C VAL A 388 -26.45 33.54 51.19
N ARG A 389 -26.94 34.13 50.09
CA ARG A 389 -28.25 34.82 50.05
C ARG A 389 -29.38 33.84 50.34
N ARG A 390 -29.34 32.63 49.77
CA ARG A 390 -30.35 31.59 50.01
C ARG A 390 -30.37 31.19 51.47
N ARG A 391 -29.21 30.93 52.07
CA ARG A 391 -29.07 30.58 53.49
C ARG A 391 -29.59 31.68 54.41
N ARG A 392 -29.25 32.95 54.14
CA ARG A 392 -29.79 34.10 54.91
C ARG A 392 -31.31 34.26 54.76
N ALA A 393 -31.85 33.96 53.58
CA ALA A 393 -33.29 33.98 53.37
C ALA A 393 -34.00 32.86 54.14
N GLU A 394 -33.41 31.66 54.16
CA GLU A 394 -33.87 30.53 54.96
C GLU A 394 -33.80 30.84 56.48
N GLU A 395 -32.70 31.42 56.97
CA GLU A 395 -32.55 31.85 58.37
C GLU A 395 -33.61 32.89 58.76
N ARG A 396 -33.83 33.93 57.92
CA ARG A 396 -34.88 34.92 58.16
C ARG A 396 -36.28 34.32 58.19
N ARG A 397 -36.57 33.36 57.30
CA ARG A 397 -37.86 32.65 57.31
C ARG A 397 -38.02 31.84 58.60
N ALA A 398 -36.98 31.14 59.04
CA ALA A 398 -37.00 30.40 60.30
C ALA A 398 -37.19 31.33 61.52
N GLU A 399 -36.52 32.48 61.54
CA GLU A 399 -36.71 33.50 62.59
C GLU A 399 -38.13 34.07 62.59
N GLU A 400 -38.70 34.35 61.41
CA GLU A 400 -40.07 34.84 61.27
C GLU A 400 -41.09 33.80 61.72
N GLU A 401 -40.91 32.54 61.33
CA GLU A 401 -41.70 31.41 61.80
C GLU A 401 -41.62 31.23 63.32
N HIS A 402 -40.43 31.35 63.90
CA HIS A 402 -40.22 31.31 65.35
C HIS A 402 -40.94 32.46 66.05
N ARG A 403 -40.82 33.69 65.52
CA ARG A 403 -41.48 34.88 66.06
C ARG A 403 -43.01 34.77 65.97
N ASN A 404 -43.52 34.24 64.86
CA ASN A 404 -44.95 33.99 64.66
C ASN A 404 -45.47 32.91 65.62
N ARG A 405 -44.67 31.88 65.91
CA ARG A 405 -44.99 30.84 66.90
C ARG A 405 -45.11 31.43 68.30
N LEU A 406 -44.11 32.19 68.75
CA LEU A 406 -44.13 32.90 70.03
C LEU A 406 -45.34 33.84 70.16
N ARG A 407 -45.68 34.55 69.07
CA ARG A 407 -46.86 35.42 69.03
C ARG A 407 -48.17 34.64 69.20
N ARG A 408 -48.30 33.47 68.56
CA ARG A 408 -49.48 32.59 68.73
C ARG A 408 -49.59 32.08 70.17
N GLU A 409 -48.48 31.59 70.73
CA GLU A 409 -48.42 31.11 72.12
C GLU A 409 -48.81 32.23 73.12
N ALA A 410 -48.35 33.46 72.90
CA ALA A 410 -48.71 34.60 73.72
C ALA A 410 -50.20 34.97 73.64
N ILE A 411 -50.79 34.91 72.44
CA ILE A 411 -52.24 35.12 72.24
C ILE A 411 -53.03 34.04 72.96
N GLU A 412 -52.66 32.77 72.81
CA GLU A 412 -53.31 31.65 73.50
C GLU A 412 -53.18 31.73 75.03
N ALA A 413 -52.03 32.18 75.54
CA ALA A 413 -51.82 32.42 76.97
C ALA A 413 -52.70 33.58 77.49
N TYR A 414 -52.83 34.65 76.71
CA TYR A 414 -53.72 35.76 77.02
C TYR A 414 -55.20 35.32 77.02
N GLU A 415 -55.63 34.57 76.01
CA GLU A 415 -57.01 34.04 75.94
C GLU A 415 -57.32 33.08 77.09
N ARG A 416 -56.38 32.20 77.47
CA ARG A 416 -56.52 31.36 78.67
C ARG A 416 -56.71 32.21 79.92
N SER A 417 -55.84 33.20 80.13
CA SER A 417 -55.92 34.12 81.27
C SER A 417 -57.23 34.93 81.28
N ARG A 418 -57.75 35.29 80.10
CA ARG A 418 -59.02 36.00 79.96
C ARG A 418 -60.21 35.10 80.31
N ARG A 419 -60.25 33.86 79.81
CA ARG A 419 -61.30 32.88 80.16
C ARG A 419 -61.31 32.57 81.65
N GLU A 420 -60.14 32.49 82.29
CA GLU A 420 -60.01 32.31 83.74
C GLU A 420 -60.55 33.51 84.55
N ARG A 421 -60.51 34.72 83.98
CA ARG A 421 -61.09 35.93 84.58
C ARG A 421 -62.58 36.09 84.34
N GLU A 422 -63.10 35.65 83.20
CA GLU A 422 -64.54 35.71 82.87
C GLU A 422 -65.34 34.55 83.52
N GLY A 423 -64.67 33.51 84.03
CA GLY A 423 -65.28 32.40 84.77
C GLY A 423 -65.28 32.53 86.31
N ARG A 424 -64.83 33.67 86.84
CA ARG A 424 -64.92 34.05 88.27
C ARG A 424 -65.85 35.24 88.41
#